data_AF-B0E436-F1
#
_entry.id   AF-B0E436-F1
#
_cell.length_a   1.000
_cell.length_b   1.000
_cell.length_c   1.000
_cell.angle_alpha   90.00
_cell.angle_beta   90.00
_cell.angle_gamma   90.00
#
_symmetry.space_group_name_H-M   'P 1'
#
loop_
_entity.id
_entity.type
_entity.pdbx_description
1 polymer ?
#
loop_
_entity_poly.entity_id
_entity_poly.type
_entity_poly.pdbx_seq_one_letter_code
_entity_poly.pdbx_strand_id
1 'polypeptide(L)'
;MDALRKVYHSAVQIPLDNVERLWQELEAFEVNLNRITAKKFMANLSPAHMQARTVLRHHALYPLSSNVIFLPPLPRFDASERTLVGKWKAYLKWEESNPLEIEEKEKAMLFTRIQGVYRKAVIRMRYYSEIWFMAYTWTNSVGNYRLTFAYAEALALKKDFAEVHTLYDKFLETLRGQLEALEQSSAAANTSLSNGSGTINGNTAAAALPASTSSAITEAGMYSNNTSFSSQASEEKPPKSTEVQERRIEYGLAYIMYIRFARRAEALMEHHCSDDKSVTSRIFETGLNTFGDEIEFVIRYLGS
;
A
#
# COMPACT_ATOMS: atom_id res chain seq x y z
N MET A 1 27.48 4.64 9.68
CA MET A 1 27.68 5.79 8.77
C MET A 1 26.55 5.91 7.76
N ASP A 2 26.20 4.83 7.05
CA ASP A 2 25.12 4.87 6.05
C ASP A 2 23.72 5.13 6.64
N ALA A 3 23.47 4.67 7.87
CA ALA A 3 22.23 4.97 8.59
C ALA A 3 22.07 6.49 8.83
N LEU A 4 23.14 7.18 9.24
CA LEU A 4 23.11 8.62 9.50
C LEU A 4 22.90 9.41 8.21
N ARG A 5 23.61 9.02 7.13
CA ARG A 5 23.39 9.57 5.78
C ARG A 5 21.94 9.37 5.35
N LYS A 6 21.38 8.15 5.48
CA LYS A 6 19.98 7.86 5.14
C LYS A 6 18.99 8.73 5.90
N VAL A 7 19.21 8.95 7.20
CA VAL A 7 18.37 9.82 8.04
C VAL A 7 18.41 11.26 7.55
N TYR A 8 19.59 11.84 7.29
CA TYR A 8 19.68 13.21 6.78
C TYR A 8 19.04 13.36 5.39
N HIS A 9 19.31 12.43 4.48
CA HIS A 9 18.69 12.43 3.15
C HIS A 9 17.16 12.39 3.24
N SER A 10 16.61 11.59 4.17
CA SER A 10 15.16 11.53 4.41
C SER A 10 14.64 12.83 5.05
N ALA A 11 15.36 13.39 6.02
CA ALA A 11 14.92 14.57 6.77
C ALA A 11 14.88 15.84 5.91
N VAL A 12 15.82 16.00 4.98
CA VAL A 12 15.91 17.15 4.07
C VAL A 12 14.77 17.19 3.04
N GLN A 13 14.18 16.04 2.73
CA GLN A 13 13.04 15.93 1.80
C GLN A 13 11.70 16.25 2.47
N ILE A 14 11.65 16.24 3.80
CA ILE A 14 10.43 16.49 4.56
C ILE A 14 10.35 17.99 4.89
N PRO A 15 9.20 18.67 4.68
CA PRO A 15 8.99 20.03 5.14
C PRO A 15 8.98 20.11 6.68
N LEU A 16 10.14 20.34 7.29
CA LEU A 16 10.33 20.57 8.73
C LEU A 16 10.74 22.04 8.98
N ASP A 17 10.42 22.57 10.16
CA ASP A 17 10.76 23.96 10.50
C ASP A 17 12.28 24.21 10.51
N ASN A 18 13.08 23.18 10.80
CA ASN A 18 14.54 23.24 10.88
C ASN A 18 15.27 22.72 9.63
N VAL A 19 14.59 22.60 8.48
CA VAL A 19 15.18 22.07 7.22
C VAL A 19 16.46 22.81 6.83
N GLU A 20 16.50 24.13 6.97
CA GLU A 20 17.68 24.92 6.59
C GLU A 20 18.90 24.61 7.46
N ARG A 21 18.69 24.37 8.76
CA ARG A 21 19.74 23.95 9.68
C ARG A 21 20.23 22.54 9.35
N LEU A 22 19.31 21.62 9.07
CA LEU A 22 19.65 20.23 8.70
C LEU A 22 20.42 20.15 7.38
N TRP A 23 20.12 21.04 6.42
CA TRP A 23 20.86 21.13 5.16
C TRP A 23 22.32 21.52 5.38
N GLN A 24 22.58 22.52 6.23
CA GLN A 24 23.93 22.96 6.58
C GLN A 24 24.72 21.86 7.31
N GLU A 25 24.07 21.15 8.25
CA GLU A 25 24.68 20.03 8.98
C GLU A 25 25.02 18.86 8.03
N LEU A 26 24.16 18.56 7.05
CA LEU A 26 24.41 17.55 6.03
C LEU A 26 25.57 17.95 5.10
N GLU A 27 25.64 19.21 4.67
CA GLU A 27 26.74 19.71 3.85
C GLU A 27 28.08 19.61 4.58
N ALA A 28 28.13 20.03 5.85
CA ALA A 28 29.31 19.90 6.69
C ALA A 28 29.72 18.42 6.89
N PHE A 29 28.74 17.54 7.09
CA PHE A 29 28.97 16.10 7.23
C PHE A 29 29.56 15.48 5.94
N GLU A 30 28.95 15.72 4.77
CA GLU A 30 29.42 15.14 3.51
C GLU A 30 30.78 15.71 3.07
N VAL A 31 31.03 16.99 3.30
CA VAL A 31 32.33 17.62 3.01
C VAL A 31 33.44 17.05 3.90
N ASN A 32 33.15 16.76 5.16
CA ASN A 32 34.09 16.11 6.08
C ASN A 32 34.44 14.67 5.64
N LEU A 33 33.50 13.94 5.04
CA LEU A 33 33.76 12.60 4.52
C LEU A 33 34.53 12.64 3.20
N ASN A 34 33.99 13.31 2.17
CA ASN A 34 34.62 13.41 0.86
C ASN A 34 34.02 14.56 0.03
N ARG A 35 34.84 15.59 -0.21
CA ARG A 35 34.47 16.82 -0.92
C ARG A 35 34.02 16.59 -2.37
N ILE A 36 34.53 15.56 -3.05
CA ILE A 36 34.20 15.30 -4.47
C ILE A 36 32.81 14.67 -4.57
N THR A 37 32.53 13.66 -3.76
CA THR A 37 31.22 13.00 -3.74
C THR A 37 30.14 13.89 -3.11
N ALA A 38 30.50 14.73 -2.14
CA ALA A 38 29.59 15.67 -1.50
C ALA A 38 28.86 16.57 -2.51
N LYS A 39 29.59 17.14 -3.49
CA LYS A 39 29.00 17.99 -4.53
C LYS A 39 27.95 17.24 -5.36
N LYS A 40 28.21 15.97 -5.69
CA LYS A 40 27.27 15.13 -6.45
C LYS A 40 26.02 14.82 -5.63
N PHE A 41 26.18 14.45 -4.36
CA PHE A 41 25.04 14.17 -3.48
C PHE A 41 24.18 15.41 -3.22
N MET A 42 24.80 16.57 -2.98
CA MET A 42 24.09 17.83 -2.76
C MET A 42 23.35 18.30 -4.02
N ALA A 43 23.96 18.15 -5.20
CA ALA A 43 23.30 18.47 -6.46
C ALA A 43 22.05 17.61 -6.70
N ASN A 44 22.12 16.31 -6.41
CA ASN A 44 20.98 15.40 -6.56
C ASN A 44 19.85 15.69 -5.55
N LEU A 45 20.18 16.10 -4.33
CA LEU A 45 19.20 16.35 -3.27
C LEU A 45 18.61 17.78 -3.29
N SER A 46 19.28 18.72 -3.96
CA SER A 46 18.89 20.13 -4.03
C SER A 46 17.46 20.37 -4.53
N PRO A 47 16.96 19.71 -5.60
CA PRO A 47 15.59 19.91 -6.07
C PRO A 47 14.53 19.55 -5.01
N ALA A 48 14.69 18.39 -4.37
CA ALA A 48 13.76 17.94 -3.32
C ALA A 48 13.80 18.85 -2.08
N HIS A 49 14.99 19.32 -1.70
CA HIS A 49 15.14 20.30 -0.62
C HIS A 49 14.47 21.65 -0.94
N MET A 50 14.64 22.16 -2.16
CA MET A 50 13.98 23.40 -2.59
C MET A 50 12.46 23.26 -2.62
N GLN A 51 11.94 22.11 -3.05
CA GLN A 51 10.52 21.80 -3.00
C GLN A 51 10.01 21.76 -1.56
N ALA A 52 10.70 21.05 -0.66
CA ALA A 52 10.34 20.98 0.75
C ALA A 52 10.33 22.38 1.42
N ARG A 53 11.28 23.26 1.08
CA ARG A 53 11.31 24.65 1.56
C ARG A 53 10.16 25.48 1.01
N THR A 54 9.80 25.29 -0.26
CA THR A 54 8.66 26.00 -0.87
C THR A 54 7.36 25.60 -0.19
N VAL A 55 7.16 24.30 0.02
CA VAL A 55 6.01 23.74 0.76
C VAL A 55 5.98 24.26 2.21
N LEU A 56 7.13 24.38 2.87
CA LEU A 56 7.21 24.94 4.22
C LEU A 56 6.79 26.42 4.30
N ARG A 57 7.06 27.23 3.27
CA ARG A 57 6.57 28.63 3.24
C ARG A 57 5.05 28.69 3.22
N HIS A 58 4.40 27.72 2.58
CA HIS A 58 2.94 27.57 2.59
C HIS A 58 2.41 26.90 3.86
N HIS A 59 3.27 26.26 4.67
CA HIS A 59 2.92 25.71 5.98
C HIS A 59 2.54 26.79 7.03
N ALA A 60 2.70 28.09 6.72
CA ALA A 60 2.07 29.17 7.50
C ALA A 60 0.52 29.05 7.55
N LEU A 61 -0.08 28.27 6.65
CA LEU A 61 -1.49 27.90 6.68
C LEU A 61 -1.82 26.87 7.78
N TYR A 62 -0.82 26.15 8.29
CA TYR A 62 -1.00 25.17 9.36
C TYR A 62 -1.19 25.90 10.70
N PRO A 63 -2.30 25.68 11.41
CA PRO A 63 -2.50 26.27 12.72
C PRO A 63 -1.51 25.63 13.72
N LEU A 64 -0.53 26.43 14.16
CA LEU A 64 0.57 26.01 15.03
C LEU A 64 0.11 25.11 16.19
N SER A 65 0.85 24.02 16.37
CA SER A 65 0.80 23.17 17.55
C SER A 65 1.68 23.76 18.65
N SER A 66 1.06 24.18 19.75
CA SER A 66 1.80 24.39 21.01
C SER A 66 2.19 23.03 21.58
N ASN A 67 3.39 22.92 22.16
CA ASN A 67 3.97 21.69 22.73
C ASN A 67 3.32 21.25 24.05
N VAL A 68 2.11 21.73 24.36
CA VAL A 68 1.39 21.45 25.59
C VAL A 68 0.29 20.45 25.30
N ILE A 69 0.12 19.48 26.20
CA ILE A 69 -1.01 18.53 26.20
C ILE A 69 -2.31 19.33 25.97
N PHE A 70 -2.89 19.18 24.78
CA PHE A 70 -4.04 19.97 24.35
C PHE A 70 -5.30 19.10 24.44
N LEU A 71 -6.15 19.38 25.43
CA LEU A 71 -7.51 18.86 25.46
C LEU A 71 -8.42 19.84 24.68
N PRO A 72 -9.20 19.36 23.69
CA PRO A 72 -10.12 20.23 22.96
C PRO A 72 -11.18 20.83 23.90
N PRO A 73 -11.32 22.16 23.96
CA PRO A 73 -12.42 22.79 24.70
C PRO A 73 -13.75 22.58 23.97
N LEU A 74 -14.86 22.69 24.70
CA LEU A 74 -16.20 22.67 24.08
C LEU A 74 -16.35 23.84 23.09
N PRO A 75 -17.01 23.62 21.95
CA PRO A 75 -17.17 24.65 20.94
C PRO A 75 -18.06 25.78 21.47
N ARG A 76 -17.61 27.02 21.32
CA ARG A 76 -18.39 28.23 21.62
C ARG A 76 -19.03 28.83 20.37
N PHE A 77 -18.70 28.29 19.19
CA PHE A 77 -19.13 28.69 17.85
C PHE A 77 -18.85 30.16 17.52
N ASP A 78 -17.81 30.72 18.14
CA ASP A 78 -17.37 32.09 17.95
C ASP A 78 -16.79 32.32 16.54
N ALA A 79 -16.75 33.58 16.11
CA ALA A 79 -16.13 33.97 14.84
C ALA A 79 -14.66 33.51 14.76
N SER A 80 -13.92 33.59 15.87
CA SER A 80 -12.53 33.11 15.95
C SER A 80 -12.41 31.60 15.67
N GLU A 81 -13.29 30.78 16.26
CA GLU A 81 -13.34 29.34 16.04
C GLU A 81 -13.71 29.00 14.59
N ARG A 82 -14.67 29.72 14.00
CA ARG A 82 -15.04 29.55 12.59
C ARG A 82 -13.88 29.84 11.66
N THR A 83 -13.08 30.88 11.93
CA THR A 83 -11.87 31.15 11.14
C THR A 83 -10.81 30.05 11.31
N LEU A 84 -10.66 29.49 12.51
CA LEU A 84 -9.75 28.37 12.76
C LEU A 84 -10.17 27.10 12.00
N VAL A 85 -11.45 26.75 12.04
CA VAL A 85 -12.03 25.65 11.22
C VAL A 85 -11.78 25.92 9.74
N GLY A 86 -11.98 27.16 9.29
CA GLY A 86 -11.70 27.57 7.90
C GLY A 86 -10.25 27.32 7.49
N LYS A 87 -9.29 27.69 8.35
CA LYS A 87 -7.85 27.42 8.15
C LYS A 87 -7.57 25.92 8.06
N TRP A 88 -8.12 25.11 8.97
CA TRP A 88 -7.99 23.65 8.92
C TRP A 88 -8.53 23.05 7.63
N LYS A 89 -9.72 23.48 7.19
CA LYS A 89 -10.32 23.00 5.92
C LYS A 89 -9.48 23.38 4.72
N ALA A 90 -8.95 24.61 4.69
CA ALA A 90 -8.05 25.05 3.63
C ALA A 90 -6.76 24.23 3.62
N TYR A 91 -6.19 23.97 4.80
CA TYR A 91 -4.98 23.16 4.94
C TYR A 91 -5.20 21.71 4.50
N LEU A 92 -6.33 21.08 4.86
CA LEU A 92 -6.67 19.72 4.45
C LEU A 92 -6.80 19.61 2.93
N LYS A 93 -7.52 20.54 2.29
CA LYS A 93 -7.64 20.58 0.83
C LYS A 93 -6.30 20.84 0.14
N TRP A 94 -5.45 21.67 0.74
CA TRP A 94 -4.11 21.90 0.23
C TRP A 94 -3.25 20.63 0.33
N GLU A 95 -3.32 19.89 1.43
CA GLU A 95 -2.60 18.62 1.55
C GLU A 95 -3.12 17.57 0.56
N GLU A 96 -4.44 17.54 0.30
CA GLU A 96 -5.06 16.70 -0.73
C GLU A 96 -4.60 17.05 -2.15
N SER A 97 -4.22 18.31 -2.40
CA SER A 97 -3.69 18.75 -3.71
C SER A 97 -2.28 18.25 -4.01
N ASN A 98 -1.68 17.46 -3.11
CA ASN A 98 -0.33 16.91 -3.20
C ASN A 98 0.73 17.98 -3.56
N PRO A 99 1.01 18.94 -2.66
CA PRO A 99 1.96 20.02 -2.91
C PRO A 99 3.41 19.55 -3.10
N LEU A 100 3.72 18.34 -2.65
CA LEU A 100 5.03 17.71 -2.80
C LEU A 100 5.14 16.89 -4.08
N GLU A 101 4.10 16.86 -4.92
CA GLU A 101 4.06 16.11 -6.18
C GLU A 101 4.64 14.70 -6.04
N ILE A 102 4.34 14.04 -4.91
CA ILE A 102 4.85 12.71 -4.61
C ILE A 102 4.40 11.80 -5.74
N GLU A 103 5.35 11.08 -6.36
CA GLU A 103 5.08 10.18 -7.47
C GLU A 103 4.02 9.14 -7.09
N GLU A 104 3.21 8.71 -8.07
CA GLU A 104 2.16 7.71 -7.82
C GLU A 104 2.72 6.35 -7.36
N LYS A 105 4.00 6.08 -7.63
CA LYS A 105 4.71 4.90 -7.09
C LYS A 105 4.80 4.91 -5.55
N GLU A 106 4.75 6.08 -4.93
CA GLU A 106 4.82 6.27 -3.48
C GLU A 106 3.47 6.72 -2.89
N LYS A 107 2.36 6.32 -3.52
CA LYS A 107 0.99 6.65 -3.06
C LYS A 107 0.74 6.29 -1.60
N ALA A 108 1.36 5.22 -1.11
CA ALA A 108 1.30 4.82 0.31
C ALA A 108 1.89 5.89 1.26
N MET A 109 2.95 6.58 0.84
CA MET A 109 3.56 7.68 1.61
C MET A 109 2.63 8.89 1.64
N LEU A 110 2.03 9.24 0.50
CA LEU A 110 1.02 10.31 0.40
C LEU A 110 -0.18 10.01 1.30
N PHE A 111 -0.71 8.78 1.27
CA PHE A 111 -1.81 8.37 2.14
C PHE A 111 -1.45 8.45 3.62
N THR A 112 -0.26 8.00 4.00
CA THR A 112 0.21 8.07 5.40
C THR A 112 0.33 9.52 5.86
N ARG A 113 0.81 10.41 4.98
CA ARG A 113 0.95 11.85 5.25
C ARG A 113 -0.41 12.51 5.44
N ILE A 114 -1.34 12.34 4.50
CA ILE A 114 -2.69 12.90 4.58
C ILE A 114 -3.44 12.32 5.79
N GLN A 115 -3.33 11.01 6.05
CA GLN A 115 -3.91 10.37 7.22
C GLN A 115 -3.35 10.97 8.53
N GLY A 116 -2.04 11.24 8.58
CA GLY A 116 -1.39 11.91 9.71
C GLY A 116 -1.96 13.30 9.97
N VAL A 117 -2.20 14.08 8.91
CA VAL A 117 -2.82 15.41 9.01
C VAL A 117 -4.27 15.31 9.49
N TYR A 118 -5.07 14.41 8.91
CA TYR A 118 -6.45 14.19 9.35
C TYR A 118 -6.53 13.78 10.83
N ARG A 119 -5.64 12.90 11.29
CA ARG A 119 -5.55 12.53 12.72
C ARG A 119 -5.26 13.75 13.60
N LYS A 120 -4.30 14.58 13.23
CA LYS A 120 -3.98 15.82 13.97
C LYS A 120 -5.19 16.78 14.00
N ALA A 121 -5.86 16.96 12.87
CA ALA A 121 -7.04 17.81 12.75
C ALA A 121 -8.19 17.31 13.63
N VAL A 122 -8.49 16.01 13.58
CA VAL A 122 -9.57 15.36 14.35
C VAL A 122 -9.32 15.42 15.86
N ILE A 123 -8.07 15.23 16.31
CA ILE A 123 -7.72 15.36 17.73
C ILE A 123 -7.97 16.79 18.19
N ARG A 124 -7.59 17.79 17.39
CA ARG A 124 -7.66 19.21 17.77
C ARG A 124 -9.08 19.79 17.65
N MET A 125 -9.85 19.32 16.67
CA MET A 125 -11.19 19.80 16.32
C MET A 125 -12.25 18.72 16.50
N ARG A 126 -12.19 17.96 17.60
CA ARG A 126 -13.05 16.79 17.85
C ARG A 126 -14.55 17.09 17.74
N TYR A 127 -14.98 18.28 18.15
CA TYR A 127 -16.40 18.65 18.20
C TYR A 127 -16.95 19.21 16.88
N TYR A 128 -16.13 19.31 15.83
CA TYR A 128 -16.52 19.90 14.55
C TYR A 128 -16.77 18.80 13.52
N SER A 129 -18.04 18.57 13.20
CA SER A 129 -18.48 17.47 12.33
C SER A 129 -17.97 17.62 10.89
N GLU A 130 -17.69 18.83 10.43
CA GLU A 130 -17.21 19.08 9.06
C GLU A 130 -15.83 18.46 8.81
N ILE A 131 -14.95 18.47 9.83
CA ILE A 131 -13.61 17.88 9.74
C ILE A 131 -13.71 16.35 9.68
N TRP A 132 -14.61 15.76 10.46
CA TRP A 132 -14.90 14.33 10.41
C TRP A 132 -15.48 13.91 9.07
N PHE A 133 -16.40 14.70 8.51
CA PHE A 133 -16.97 14.45 7.20
C PHE A 133 -15.90 14.47 6.11
N MET A 134 -15.01 15.46 6.10
CA MET A 134 -13.88 15.52 5.16
C MET A 134 -12.97 14.29 5.29
N ALA A 135 -12.64 13.90 6.52
CA ALA A 135 -11.83 12.70 6.78
C ALA A 135 -12.51 11.44 6.25
N TYR A 136 -13.82 11.30 6.45
CA TYR A 136 -14.62 10.19 5.93
C TYR A 136 -14.63 10.18 4.40
N THR A 137 -14.94 11.30 3.75
CA THR A 137 -14.99 11.38 2.29
C THR A 137 -13.66 11.03 1.66
N TRP A 138 -12.56 11.53 2.23
CA TRP A 138 -11.23 11.20 1.76
C TRP A 138 -10.90 9.72 1.95
N THR A 139 -11.13 9.18 3.16
CA THR A 139 -10.85 7.75 3.46
C THR A 139 -11.68 6.82 2.58
N ASN A 140 -12.92 7.20 2.25
CA ASN A 140 -13.79 6.47 1.34
C ASN A 140 -13.28 6.54 -0.11
N SER A 141 -12.82 7.70 -0.58
CA SER A 141 -12.23 7.83 -1.93
C SER A 141 -10.95 7.01 -2.12
N VAL A 142 -10.18 6.82 -1.04
CA VAL A 142 -8.97 5.99 -1.04
C VAL A 142 -9.30 4.49 -1.04
N GLY A 143 -10.57 4.12 -0.82
CA GLY A 143 -11.00 2.71 -0.77
C GLY A 143 -10.43 1.97 0.43
N ASN A 144 -10.28 2.66 1.57
CA ASN A 144 -9.60 2.07 2.71
C ASN A 144 -10.49 1.06 3.44
N TYR A 145 -10.17 -0.22 3.29
CA TYR A 145 -10.80 -1.37 3.95
C TYR A 145 -10.93 -1.22 5.48
N ARG A 146 -10.05 -0.41 6.10
CA ARG A 146 -10.06 -0.16 7.54
C ARG A 146 -11.38 0.41 8.03
N LEU A 147 -12.05 1.22 7.20
CA LEU A 147 -13.32 1.83 7.58
C LEU A 147 -14.44 0.79 7.59
N THR A 148 -14.46 -0.12 6.61
CA THR A 148 -15.40 -1.24 6.56
C THR A 148 -15.25 -2.13 7.78
N PHE A 149 -14.02 -2.44 8.20
CA PHE A 149 -13.78 -3.23 9.41
C PHE A 149 -14.22 -2.53 10.69
N ALA A 150 -13.94 -1.23 10.83
CA ALA A 150 -14.40 -0.45 11.98
C ALA A 150 -15.93 -0.36 12.03
N TYR A 151 -16.59 -0.22 10.88
CA TYR A 151 -18.04 -0.22 10.79
C TYR A 151 -18.64 -1.59 11.14
N ALA A 152 -18.03 -2.67 10.65
CA ALA A 152 -18.40 -4.04 11.01
C ALA A 152 -18.29 -4.29 12.52
N GLU A 153 -17.22 -3.78 13.16
CA GLU A 153 -17.05 -3.87 14.62
C GLU A 153 -18.14 -3.08 15.38
N ALA A 154 -18.47 -1.88 14.91
CA ALA A 154 -19.54 -1.08 15.52
C ALA A 154 -20.91 -1.75 15.43
N LEU A 155 -21.22 -2.41 14.31
CA LEU A 155 -22.44 -3.21 14.14
C LEU A 155 -22.42 -4.48 15.01
N ALA A 156 -21.27 -5.14 15.11
CA ALA A 156 -21.10 -6.30 15.99
C ALA A 156 -21.36 -5.94 17.47
N LEU A 157 -20.93 -4.76 17.92
CA LEU A 157 -21.22 -4.25 19.27
C LEU A 157 -22.72 -3.99 19.49
N LYS A 158 -23.45 -3.60 18.44
CA LYS A 158 -24.91 -3.44 18.48
C LYS A 158 -25.68 -4.76 18.40
N LYS A 159 -24.99 -5.88 18.16
CA LYS A 159 -25.55 -7.23 17.96
C LYS A 159 -26.38 -7.39 16.68
N ASP A 160 -26.21 -6.50 15.71
CA ASP A 160 -26.89 -6.58 14.40
C ASP A 160 -26.09 -7.49 13.45
N PHE A 161 -26.05 -8.80 13.74
CA PHE A 161 -25.20 -9.73 12.99
C PHE A 161 -25.58 -9.88 11.51
N ALA A 162 -26.87 -9.81 11.19
CA ALA A 162 -27.35 -9.91 9.80
C ALA A 162 -26.79 -8.79 8.91
N GLU A 163 -26.76 -7.55 9.40
CA GLU A 163 -26.20 -6.43 8.63
C GLU A 163 -24.69 -6.61 8.42
N VAL A 164 -23.98 -7.15 9.41
CA VAL A 164 -22.54 -7.42 9.31
C VAL A 164 -22.25 -8.44 8.21
N HIS A 165 -23.01 -9.54 8.12
CA HIS A 165 -22.86 -10.51 7.03
C HIS A 165 -23.06 -9.84 5.66
N THR A 166 -24.14 -9.08 5.48
CA THR A 166 -24.38 -8.38 4.20
C THR A 166 -23.30 -7.36 3.85
N LEU A 167 -22.69 -6.72 4.86
CA LEU A 167 -21.59 -5.79 4.68
C LEU A 167 -20.33 -6.50 4.21
N TYR A 168 -19.96 -7.61 4.86
CA TYR A 168 -18.81 -8.42 4.45
C TYR A 168 -19.01 -9.03 3.07
N ASP A 169 -20.20 -9.53 2.74
CA ASP A 169 -20.50 -10.08 1.42
C ASP A 169 -20.32 -9.01 0.32
N LYS A 170 -20.90 -7.82 0.50
CA LYS A 170 -20.70 -6.69 -0.42
C LYS A 170 -19.23 -6.27 -0.54
N PHE A 171 -18.52 -6.30 0.57
CA PHE A 171 -17.11 -5.92 0.62
C PHE A 171 -16.23 -6.94 -0.12
N LEU A 172 -16.45 -8.23 0.11
CA LEU A 172 -15.76 -9.32 -0.60
C LEU A 172 -16.07 -9.30 -2.10
N GLU A 173 -17.34 -9.07 -2.49
CA GLU A 173 -17.73 -8.93 -3.89
C GLU A 173 -16.99 -7.77 -4.58
N THR A 174 -16.87 -6.62 -3.88
CA THR A 174 -16.16 -5.45 -4.40
C THR A 174 -14.66 -5.74 -4.57
N LEU A 175 -14.03 -6.39 -3.59
CA LEU A 175 -12.61 -6.77 -3.66
C LEU A 175 -12.34 -7.80 -4.75
N ARG A 176 -13.24 -8.78 -4.90
CA ARG A 176 -13.19 -9.77 -5.96
C ARG A 176 -13.26 -9.11 -7.35
N GLY A 177 -14.20 -8.20 -7.55
CA GLY A 177 -14.33 -7.46 -8.81
C GLY A 177 -13.08 -6.62 -9.13
N GLN A 178 -12.46 -6.00 -8.12
CA GLN A 178 -11.19 -5.27 -8.30
C GLN A 178 -10.02 -6.19 -8.67
N LEU A 179 -9.95 -7.38 -8.06
CA LEU A 179 -8.91 -8.37 -8.36
C LEU A 179 -9.07 -8.92 -9.79
N GLU A 180 -10.28 -9.32 -10.19
CA GLU A 180 -10.56 -9.84 -11.53
C GLU A 180 -10.25 -8.78 -12.61
N ALA A 181 -10.61 -7.50 -12.39
CA ALA A 181 -10.30 -6.41 -13.31
C ALA A 181 -8.78 -6.18 -13.46
N LEU A 182 -8.02 -6.24 -12.35
CA LEU A 182 -6.57 -6.12 -12.39
C LEU A 182 -5.91 -7.31 -13.09
N GLU A 183 -6.39 -8.53 -12.84
CA GLU A 183 -5.89 -9.74 -13.50
C GLU A 183 -6.13 -9.70 -15.01
N GLN A 184 -7.32 -9.29 -15.45
CA GLN A 184 -7.63 -9.10 -16.86
C GLN A 184 -6.73 -8.02 -17.50
N SER A 185 -6.49 -6.91 -16.81
CA SER A 185 -5.58 -5.86 -17.29
C SER A 185 -4.13 -6.36 -17.39
N SER A 186 -3.70 -7.24 -16.47
CA SER A 186 -2.37 -7.84 -16.47
C SER A 186 -2.21 -8.88 -17.59
N ALA A 187 -3.24 -9.68 -17.85
CA ALA A 187 -3.26 -10.68 -18.91
C ALA A 187 -3.27 -10.03 -20.31
N ALA A 188 -4.02 -8.94 -20.48
CA ALA A 188 -4.03 -8.14 -21.70
C ALA A 188 -2.68 -7.46 -21.98
N ALA A 189 -1.96 -7.03 -20.94
CA ALA A 189 -0.62 -6.47 -21.07
C ALA A 189 0.43 -7.53 -21.45
N ASN A 190 0.33 -8.76 -20.92
CA ASN A 190 1.28 -9.84 -21.24
C ASN A 190 1.10 -10.38 -22.67
N THR A 191 -0.14 -10.45 -23.17
CA THR A 191 -0.43 -10.87 -24.55
C THR A 191 0.02 -9.86 -25.61
N SER A 192 0.10 -8.57 -25.26
CA SER A 192 0.63 -7.54 -26.16
C SER A 192 2.17 -7.51 -26.22
N LEU A 193 2.88 -8.02 -25.20
CA LEU A 193 4.33 -8.23 -25.27
C LEU A 193 4.72 -9.48 -26.09
N SER A 194 3.91 -10.54 -26.08
CA SER A 194 4.21 -11.78 -26.82
C SER A 194 4.05 -11.67 -28.35
N ASN A 195 3.24 -10.71 -28.84
CA ASN A 195 3.03 -10.52 -30.28
C ASN A 195 4.09 -9.63 -30.96
N GLY A 196 5.07 -9.10 -30.23
CA GLY A 196 6.17 -8.29 -30.78
C GLY A 196 7.39 -9.09 -31.28
N SER A 197 7.41 -10.41 -31.12
CA SER A 197 8.54 -11.26 -31.51
C SER A 197 8.07 -12.44 -32.36
N GLY A 198 7.75 -12.18 -33.63
CA GLY A 198 7.50 -13.25 -34.58
C GLY A 198 7.05 -12.74 -35.94
N THR A 199 7.99 -12.34 -36.80
CA THR A 199 7.85 -12.40 -38.27
C THR A 199 9.11 -11.86 -38.96
N ILE A 200 10.09 -12.71 -39.26
CA ILE A 200 10.82 -12.67 -40.54
C ILE A 200 11.21 -14.11 -40.90
N ASN A 201 10.58 -14.67 -41.94
CA ASN A 201 11.04 -15.88 -42.61
C ASN A 201 10.92 -15.61 -44.11
N GLY A 202 12.01 -15.80 -44.88
CA GLY A 202 11.93 -15.79 -46.34
C GLY A 202 13.21 -15.52 -47.14
N ASN A 203 13.99 -16.59 -47.38
CA ASN A 203 14.61 -16.97 -48.66
C ASN A 203 16.01 -16.43 -49.05
N THR A 204 16.97 -17.37 -49.21
CA THR A 204 17.72 -17.62 -50.47
C THR A 204 18.35 -19.02 -50.46
N ALA A 205 18.40 -19.66 -51.63
CA ALA A 205 18.76 -21.06 -51.86
C ALA A 205 20.15 -21.23 -52.51
N ALA A 206 20.65 -22.48 -52.43
CA ALA A 206 21.47 -23.23 -53.40
C ALA A 206 23.01 -23.39 -53.19
N ALA A 207 23.38 -24.65 -52.89
CA ALA A 207 24.30 -25.52 -53.66
C ALA A 207 25.71 -25.89 -53.09
N ALA A 208 25.88 -27.23 -52.95
CA ALA A 208 27.04 -28.09 -53.24
C ALA A 208 27.97 -28.62 -52.11
N LEU A 209 28.00 -29.96 -52.05
CA LEU A 209 28.65 -31.04 -51.25
C LEU A 209 30.18 -31.24 -51.51
N PRO A 210 30.88 -32.34 -51.04
CA PRO A 210 30.77 -33.25 -49.86
C PRO A 210 32.15 -33.63 -49.20
N ALA A 211 32.16 -34.39 -48.07
CA ALA A 211 32.81 -35.73 -47.95
C ALA A 211 33.15 -36.19 -46.50
N SER A 212 32.78 -37.46 -46.20
CA SER A 212 33.37 -38.49 -45.29
C SER A 212 33.68 -38.13 -43.82
N THR A 213 33.30 -38.89 -42.79
CA THR A 213 33.66 -40.31 -42.55
C THR A 213 32.82 -40.90 -41.39
N SER A 214 32.81 -42.23 -41.32
CA SER A 214 31.80 -43.15 -40.79
C SER A 214 31.81 -43.48 -39.27
N SER A 215 30.74 -44.20 -38.87
CA SER A 215 30.62 -45.21 -37.75
C SER A 215 30.24 -44.67 -36.36
N ALA A 216 29.41 -45.28 -35.49
CA ALA A 216 28.49 -46.41 -35.49
C ALA A 216 27.69 -46.41 -34.14
N ILE A 217 26.38 -46.70 -34.20
CA ILE A 217 25.49 -47.53 -33.33
C ILE A 217 25.74 -47.62 -31.79
N THR A 218 24.70 -47.27 -31.00
CA THR A 218 23.97 -47.99 -29.90
C THR A 218 23.40 -46.99 -28.86
N GLU A 219 22.09 -46.80 -28.70
CA GLU A 219 21.04 -47.59 -28.02
C GLU A 219 20.85 -47.25 -26.52
N ALA A 220 19.64 -46.74 -26.23
CA ALA A 220 18.82 -46.81 -25.00
C ALA A 220 19.38 -46.51 -23.59
N GLY A 221 18.59 -45.79 -22.79
CA GLY A 221 18.59 -45.96 -21.33
C GLY A 221 18.33 -44.69 -20.51
N MET A 222 17.18 -44.67 -19.86
CA MET A 222 16.71 -43.66 -18.91
C MET A 222 17.57 -43.58 -17.63
N TYR A 223 17.57 -42.42 -16.94
CA TYR A 223 17.29 -42.18 -15.50
C TYR A 223 18.03 -40.96 -14.93
N SER A 224 17.32 -40.31 -13.99
CA SER A 224 17.47 -38.96 -13.43
C SER A 224 18.70 -38.65 -12.58
N ASN A 225 18.76 -37.33 -12.30
CA ASN A 225 19.32 -36.62 -11.14
C ASN A 225 20.72 -36.04 -11.29
N ASN A 226 20.77 -34.70 -11.37
CA ASN A 226 21.61 -33.99 -10.41
C ASN A 226 21.15 -32.55 -10.14
N THR A 227 21.06 -32.26 -8.86
CA THR A 227 20.90 -30.96 -8.20
C THR A 227 22.19 -30.12 -8.29
N SER A 228 22.07 -28.83 -8.59
CA SER A 228 22.99 -27.75 -8.14
C SER A 228 22.35 -26.40 -8.47
N PHE A 229 21.98 -25.59 -7.49
CA PHE A 229 22.87 -24.65 -6.79
C PHE A 229 23.54 -23.65 -7.75
N SER A 230 22.92 -22.48 -7.92
CA SER A 230 23.63 -21.20 -7.75
C SER A 230 22.65 -20.06 -7.54
N SER A 231 22.88 -19.32 -6.47
CA SER A 231 22.24 -18.05 -6.16
C SER A 231 22.87 -16.98 -7.03
N GLN A 232 22.09 -16.26 -7.83
CA GLN A 232 22.43 -14.92 -8.24
C GLN A 232 21.16 -14.05 -8.27
N ALA A 233 21.21 -13.02 -7.44
CA ALA A 233 20.30 -11.91 -7.43
C ALA A 233 20.27 -11.20 -8.80
N SER A 234 19.24 -10.38 -8.99
CA SER A 234 18.93 -9.52 -10.14
C SER A 234 18.18 -10.17 -11.31
N GLU A 235 16.91 -10.48 -11.07
CA GLU A 235 15.88 -10.21 -12.08
C GLU A 235 14.84 -9.26 -11.48
N GLU A 236 14.85 -8.05 -12.03
CA GLU A 236 13.90 -6.97 -11.80
C GLU A 236 12.51 -7.45 -12.25
N LYS A 237 11.79 -8.16 -11.37
CA LYS A 237 10.44 -8.64 -11.64
C LYS A 237 9.53 -7.43 -11.84
N PRO A 238 8.70 -7.38 -12.91
CA PRO A 238 7.95 -6.19 -13.25
C PRO A 238 6.95 -5.82 -12.13
N PRO A 239 6.76 -4.52 -11.85
CA PRO A 239 5.98 -4.01 -10.70
C PRO A 239 4.48 -4.38 -10.72
N LYS A 240 3.99 -5.00 -11.79
CA LYS A 240 2.58 -5.42 -11.94
C LYS A 240 2.28 -6.76 -11.28
N SER A 241 3.27 -7.65 -11.19
CA SER A 241 3.09 -8.95 -10.50
C SER A 241 2.99 -8.79 -8.98
N THR A 242 3.69 -7.79 -8.43
CA THR A 242 3.61 -7.41 -7.03
C THR A 242 2.26 -6.78 -6.71
N GLU A 243 1.70 -5.95 -7.60
CA GLU A 243 0.40 -5.30 -7.37
C GLU A 243 -0.76 -6.30 -7.31
N VAL A 244 -0.81 -7.27 -8.24
CA VAL A 244 -1.83 -8.36 -8.18
C VAL A 244 -1.67 -9.19 -6.92
N GLN A 245 -0.43 -9.50 -6.52
CA GLN A 245 -0.15 -10.26 -5.30
C GLN A 245 -0.53 -9.48 -4.03
N GLU A 246 -0.27 -8.18 -3.97
CA GLU A 246 -0.69 -7.31 -2.87
C GLU A 246 -2.20 -7.30 -2.73
N ARG A 247 -2.94 -7.18 -3.83
CA ARG A 247 -4.42 -7.23 -3.83
C ARG A 247 -4.98 -8.58 -3.40
N ARG A 248 -4.32 -9.69 -3.76
CA ARG A 248 -4.67 -11.03 -3.25
C ARG A 248 -4.48 -11.14 -1.75
N ILE A 249 -3.37 -10.61 -1.22
CA ILE A 249 -3.12 -10.55 0.23
C ILE A 249 -4.18 -9.68 0.94
N GLU A 250 -4.58 -8.56 0.35
CA GLU A 250 -5.66 -7.71 0.88
C GLU A 250 -7.00 -8.45 0.94
N TYR A 251 -7.34 -9.16 -0.14
CA TYR A 251 -8.56 -9.97 -0.21
C TYR A 251 -8.55 -11.11 0.82
N GLY A 252 -7.42 -11.81 0.98
CA GLY A 252 -7.23 -12.82 2.02
C GLY A 252 -7.37 -12.25 3.44
N LEU A 253 -6.83 -11.07 3.71
CA LEU A 253 -6.94 -10.41 5.02
C LEU A 253 -8.40 -10.01 5.35
N ALA A 254 -9.15 -9.54 4.35
CA ALA A 254 -10.58 -9.26 4.49
C ALA A 254 -11.37 -10.51 4.85
N TYR A 255 -11.06 -11.63 4.19
CA TYR A 255 -11.71 -12.91 4.45
C TYR A 255 -11.39 -13.44 5.85
N ILE A 256 -10.14 -13.35 6.29
CA ILE A 256 -9.74 -13.71 7.67
C ILE A 256 -10.52 -12.88 8.69
N MET A 257 -10.70 -11.57 8.44
CA MET A 257 -11.47 -10.72 9.34
C MET A 257 -12.94 -11.14 9.41
N TYR A 258 -13.53 -11.55 8.29
CA TYR A 258 -14.89 -12.07 8.25
C TYR A 258 -15.04 -13.38 9.05
N ILE A 259 -14.12 -14.34 8.88
CA ILE A 259 -14.12 -15.58 9.66
C ILE A 259 -13.97 -15.28 11.16
N ARG A 260 -13.05 -14.38 11.54
CA ARG A 260 -12.86 -13.97 12.94
C ARG A 260 -14.12 -13.33 13.53
N PHE A 261 -14.86 -12.56 12.73
CA PHE A 261 -16.17 -12.07 13.12
C PHE A 261 -17.17 -13.21 13.30
N ALA A 262 -17.33 -14.10 12.31
CA ALA A 262 -18.28 -15.21 12.36
C ALA A 262 -18.06 -16.12 13.59
N ARG A 263 -16.80 -16.45 13.90
CA ARG A 263 -16.45 -17.23 15.11
C ARG A 263 -16.78 -16.50 16.41
N ARG A 264 -16.58 -15.18 16.47
CA ARG A 264 -16.95 -14.37 17.65
C ARG A 264 -18.47 -14.25 17.80
N ALA A 265 -19.19 -14.10 16.70
CA ALA A 265 -20.64 -14.08 16.70
C ALA A 265 -21.21 -15.43 17.17
N GLU A 266 -20.65 -16.55 16.68
CA GLU A 266 -21.04 -17.91 17.10
C GLU A 266 -20.81 -18.15 18.59
N ALA A 267 -19.64 -17.76 19.13
CA ALA A 267 -19.36 -17.86 20.57
C ALA A 267 -20.33 -17.03 21.44
N LEU A 268 -20.87 -15.92 20.90
CA LEU A 268 -21.90 -15.12 21.56
C LEU A 268 -23.32 -15.71 21.38
N MET A 269 -23.54 -16.42 20.27
CA MET A 269 -24.80 -17.08 19.90
C MET A 269 -24.99 -18.45 20.57
N GLU A 270 -23.93 -19.14 21.00
CA GLU A 270 -24.04 -20.42 21.75
C GLU A 270 -24.80 -20.29 23.08
N HIS A 271 -24.96 -19.07 23.61
CA HIS A 271 -25.85 -18.81 24.75
C HIS A 271 -27.33 -18.65 24.37
N HIS A 272 -27.69 -18.52 23.09
CA HIS A 272 -29.05 -18.18 22.66
C HIS A 272 -29.63 -18.90 21.43
N CYS A 273 -28.90 -19.63 20.58
CA CYS A 273 -29.52 -20.51 19.55
C CYS A 273 -28.52 -21.46 18.87
N SER A 274 -28.92 -22.72 18.62
CA SER A 274 -28.04 -23.80 18.13
C SER A 274 -27.84 -23.88 16.60
N ASP A 275 -28.44 -23.00 15.80
CA ASP A 275 -28.51 -23.13 14.32
C ASP A 275 -27.33 -22.49 13.55
N ASP A 276 -26.53 -21.63 14.18
CA ASP A 276 -25.51 -20.82 13.48
C ASP A 276 -24.21 -21.57 13.13
N LYS A 277 -24.02 -22.80 13.64
CA LYS A 277 -22.82 -23.62 13.39
C LYS A 277 -22.62 -23.94 11.91
N SER A 278 -23.71 -23.94 11.13
CA SER A 278 -23.68 -24.22 9.69
C SER A 278 -23.13 -23.06 8.86
N VAL A 279 -23.39 -21.80 9.28
CA VAL A 279 -23.00 -20.60 8.53
C VAL A 279 -21.50 -20.36 8.64
N THR A 280 -20.93 -20.42 9.85
CA THR A 280 -19.48 -20.31 10.06
C THR A 280 -18.72 -21.40 9.31
N SER A 281 -19.20 -22.64 9.35
CA SER A 281 -18.59 -23.77 8.64
C SER A 281 -18.59 -23.58 7.12
N ARG A 282 -19.69 -23.08 6.54
CA ARG A 282 -19.78 -22.78 5.11
C ARG A 282 -18.84 -21.64 4.69
N ILE A 283 -18.75 -20.58 5.49
CA ILE A 283 -17.78 -19.49 5.26
C ILE A 283 -16.35 -20.04 5.34
N PHE A 284 -16.08 -20.95 6.27
CA PHE A 284 -14.76 -21.57 6.41
C PHE A 284 -14.37 -22.39 5.17
N GLU A 285 -15.23 -23.32 4.72
CA GLU A 285 -14.97 -24.15 3.54
C GLU A 285 -14.76 -23.31 2.27
N THR A 286 -15.57 -22.27 2.11
CA THR A 286 -15.45 -21.34 0.96
C THR A 286 -14.12 -20.60 0.98
N GLY A 287 -13.62 -20.22 2.17
CA GLY A 287 -12.33 -19.56 2.32
C GLY A 287 -11.15 -20.47 2.00
N LEU A 288 -11.21 -21.71 2.50
CA LEU A 288 -10.16 -22.69 2.27
C LEU A 288 -10.09 -23.12 0.79
N ASN A 289 -11.23 -23.21 0.10
CA ASN A 289 -11.26 -23.46 -1.35
C ASN A 289 -10.69 -22.30 -2.17
N THR A 290 -10.82 -21.06 -1.69
CA THR A 290 -10.40 -19.87 -2.45
C THR A 290 -8.93 -19.51 -2.20
N PHE A 291 -8.43 -19.72 -0.99
CA PHE A 291 -7.09 -19.28 -0.56
C PHE A 291 -6.22 -20.42 -0.01
N GLY A 292 -6.61 -21.69 -0.19
CA GLY A 292 -5.88 -22.84 0.33
C GLY A 292 -4.44 -22.94 -0.18
N ASP A 293 -4.17 -22.39 -1.36
CA ASP A 293 -2.83 -22.37 -1.98
C ASP A 293 -1.93 -21.25 -1.42
N GLU A 294 -2.47 -20.29 -0.67
CA GLU A 294 -1.73 -19.17 -0.11
C GLU A 294 -1.22 -19.50 1.31
N ILE A 295 0.08 -19.81 1.40
CA ILE A 295 0.76 -20.13 2.67
C ILE A 295 0.54 -19.02 3.72
N GLU A 296 0.62 -17.75 3.32
CA GLU A 296 0.38 -16.60 4.20
C GLU A 296 -1.05 -16.56 4.77
N PHE A 297 -2.05 -16.95 3.98
CA PHE A 297 -3.43 -17.04 4.43
C PHE A 297 -3.59 -18.15 5.49
N VAL A 298 -3.05 -19.34 5.20
CA VAL A 298 -3.11 -20.49 6.12
C VAL A 298 -2.35 -20.22 7.41
N ILE A 299 -1.16 -19.60 7.35
CA ILE A 299 -0.37 -19.24 8.54
C ILE A 299 -1.11 -18.20 9.39
N ARG A 300 -1.61 -17.12 8.79
CA ARG A 300 -2.35 -16.09 9.53
C ARG A 300 -3.65 -16.64 10.10
N TYR A 301 -4.27 -17.59 9.41
CA TYR A 301 -5.45 -18.30 9.87
C TYR A 301 -5.14 -19.18 11.09
N LEU A 302 -4.12 -20.03 11.03
CA LEU A 302 -3.73 -20.93 12.14
C LEU A 302 -3.19 -20.18 13.36
N GLY A 303 -2.61 -18.99 13.17
CA GLY A 303 -2.17 -18.12 14.25
C GLY A 303 -3.26 -17.22 14.86
N SER A 304 -4.52 -17.33 14.39
CA SER A 304 -5.67 -16.54 14.87
C SER A 304 -6.43 -17.21 16.00
#